data_AF-A0AAW1E429-F1
#
_entry.id   AF-A0AAW1E429-F1
#
_cell.length_a   1.000
_cell.length_b   1.000
_cell.length_c   1.000
_cell.angle_alpha   90.00
_cell.angle_beta   90.00
_cell.angle_gamma   90.00
#
_symmetry.space_group_name_H-M   'P 1'
#
loop_
_entity.id
_entity.type
_entity.pdbx_description
1 polymer ?
#
loop_
_entity_poly.entity_id
_entity_poly.type
_entity_poly.pdbx_seq_one_letter_code
_entity_poly.pdbx_strand_id
1 'polypeptide(L)'
;MFGSVVGRLVTETGRVPRCMRTAALTQRLTAVSVSARSFADVKDEVQPPFDSSLLRFLVCPLSKKPLRYEAKTNELINEELGIAYPIIDGVPNMIPQEARLITKDTDTSTTPTQG
;
A
#
# COMPACT_ATOMS: atom_id res chain seq x y z
N MET A 1 6.13 -12.61 53.69
CA MET A 1 6.44 -14.01 54.06
C MET A 1 5.41 -14.91 53.40
N PHE A 2 5.90 -15.78 52.49
CA PHE A 2 5.39 -17.12 52.12
C PHE A 2 3.87 -17.34 51.99
N GLY A 3 3.29 -17.82 50.89
CA GLY A 3 3.80 -18.50 49.71
C GLY A 3 2.62 -19.29 49.11
N SER A 4 2.69 -19.63 47.83
CA SER A 4 1.99 -20.80 47.29
C SER A 4 2.74 -21.24 46.06
N VAL A 5 3.49 -22.31 46.29
CA VAL A 5 4.16 -23.15 45.32
C VAL A 5 3.09 -23.97 44.60
N VAL A 6 3.10 -23.97 43.27
CA VAL A 6 2.60 -25.12 42.50
C VAL A 6 3.54 -25.28 41.32
N GLY A 7 4.52 -26.16 41.49
CA GLY A 7 5.29 -26.68 40.39
C GLY A 7 4.42 -27.58 39.50
N ARG A 8 4.77 -27.64 38.22
CA ARG A 8 4.62 -28.85 37.43
C ARG A 8 5.91 -29.15 36.69
N LEU A 9 6.58 -30.13 37.26
CA LEU A 9 7.55 -31.03 36.67
C LEU A 9 6.90 -31.77 35.49
N VAL A 10 7.54 -31.79 34.32
CA VAL A 10 7.38 -32.86 33.31
C VAL A 10 8.64 -32.81 32.42
N THR A 11 9.65 -33.60 32.81
CA THR A 11 10.10 -34.84 32.14
C THR A 11 10.79 -34.60 30.80
N GLU A 12 12.12 -34.47 30.93
CA GLU A 12 13.13 -35.24 30.20
C GLU A 12 12.62 -36.30 29.21
N THR A 13 13.14 -36.27 27.99
CA THR A 13 13.44 -37.40 27.06
C THR A 13 13.60 -36.77 25.67
N GLY A 14 14.57 -37.06 24.83
CA GLY A 14 15.68 -37.98 24.85
C GLY A 14 16.37 -37.77 23.50
N ARG A 15 17.69 -37.64 23.55
CA ARG A 15 18.58 -37.63 22.39
C ARG A 15 18.40 -38.95 21.63
N VAL A 16 17.94 -38.93 20.38
CA VAL A 16 18.13 -40.07 19.46
C VAL A 16 18.50 -39.56 18.07
N PRO A 17 19.77 -39.70 17.64
CA PRO A 17 20.11 -39.66 16.23
C PRO A 17 19.82 -41.06 15.66
N ARG A 18 18.79 -41.19 14.83
CA ARG A 18 18.64 -42.40 14.00
C ARG A 18 19.40 -42.21 12.70
N CYS A 19 20.68 -42.53 12.77
CA CYS A 19 21.47 -42.95 11.62
C CYS A 19 20.90 -44.30 11.15
N MET A 20 20.01 -44.30 10.16
CA MET A 20 19.71 -45.52 9.40
C MET A 20 20.66 -45.59 8.20
N ARG A 21 21.43 -46.68 8.22
CA ARG A 21 22.45 -47.07 7.25
C ARG A 21 21.82 -47.54 5.94
N THR A 22 22.54 -47.20 4.86
CA THR A 22 22.84 -48.03 3.67
C THR A 22 21.71 -48.52 2.77
N ALA A 23 21.66 -48.01 1.54
CA ALA A 23 21.75 -48.86 0.35
C ALA A 23 22.22 -48.00 -0.84
N ALA A 24 23.25 -48.49 -1.52
CA ALA A 24 23.78 -47.92 -2.74
C ALA A 24 22.72 -47.98 -3.85
N LEU A 25 22.45 -46.86 -4.52
CA LEU A 25 22.15 -46.90 -5.94
C LEU A 25 22.73 -45.65 -6.60
N THR A 26 23.80 -45.91 -7.33
CA THR A 26 24.55 -44.99 -8.17
C THR A 26 23.64 -44.52 -9.31
N GLN A 27 22.71 -43.61 -9.04
CA GLN A 27 22.06 -42.88 -10.12
C GLN A 27 22.92 -41.65 -10.43
N ARG A 28 23.86 -41.85 -11.35
CA ARG A 28 24.44 -40.78 -12.18
C ARG A 28 23.29 -40.09 -12.91
N LEU A 29 22.59 -39.20 -12.23
CA LEU A 29 21.83 -38.15 -12.86
C LEU A 29 22.79 -36.97 -12.92
N THR A 30 23.36 -36.75 -14.10
CA THR A 30 24.03 -35.50 -14.44
C THR A 30 23.06 -34.37 -14.10
N ALA A 31 23.36 -33.69 -12.99
CA ALA A 31 22.63 -32.51 -12.57
C ALA A 31 22.74 -31.48 -13.70
N VAL A 32 21.72 -31.39 -14.54
CA VAL A 32 21.50 -30.20 -15.34
C VAL A 32 21.23 -29.11 -14.31
N SER A 33 22.23 -28.27 -14.09
CA SER A 33 22.13 -27.04 -13.31
C SER A 33 21.20 -26.09 -14.06
N VAL A 34 19.89 -26.31 -13.95
CA VAL A 34 18.91 -25.29 -14.24
C VAL A 34 19.10 -24.23 -13.16
N SER A 35 19.86 -23.19 -13.49
CA SER A 35 19.93 -21.97 -12.69
C SER A 35 18.51 -21.48 -12.51
N ALA A 36 17.91 -21.74 -11.35
CA ALA A 36 16.63 -21.20 -10.97
C ALA A 36 16.80 -19.68 -11.01
N ARG A 37 16.25 -19.06 -12.06
CA ARG A 37 16.08 -17.61 -12.09
C ARG A 37 15.16 -17.32 -10.92
N SER A 38 15.74 -16.86 -9.81
CA SER A 38 14.99 -16.53 -8.61
C SER A 38 13.96 -15.47 -8.98
N PHE A 39 12.68 -15.82 -8.86
CA PHE A 39 11.56 -14.88 -9.04
C PHE A 39 11.49 -13.83 -7.92
N ALA A 40 12.47 -13.80 -7.01
CA ALA A 40 12.50 -12.90 -5.86
C ALA A 40 13.20 -11.56 -6.13
N ASP A 41 13.49 -11.20 -7.38
CA ASP A 41 13.86 -9.82 -7.73
C ASP A 41 12.57 -9.01 -7.98
N VAL A 42 11.74 -8.90 -6.93
CA VAL A 42 10.60 -7.97 -6.96
C VAL A 42 11.19 -6.58 -6.69
N LYS A 43 11.60 -6.00 -7.82
CA LYS A 43 11.73 -4.59 -8.14
C LYS A 43 11.31 -3.65 -7.01
N ASP A 44 12.25 -2.81 -6.60
CA ASP A 44 12.05 -1.60 -5.82
C ASP A 44 10.82 -0.82 -6.33
N GLU A 45 9.66 -1.00 -5.69
CA GLU A 45 8.39 -0.35 -6.01
C GLU A 45 8.45 1.12 -5.51
N VAL A 46 9.38 1.91 -6.03
CA VAL A 46 9.37 3.36 -5.83
C VAL A 46 8.29 3.92 -6.73
N GLN A 47 7.12 4.11 -6.14
CA GLN A 47 5.99 4.77 -6.79
C GLN A 47 6.45 6.12 -7.36
N PRO A 48 6.34 6.34 -8.68
CA PRO A 48 6.84 7.56 -9.28
C PRO A 48 6.05 8.75 -8.71
N PRO A 49 6.74 9.81 -8.24
CA PRO A 49 6.07 11.02 -7.81
C PRO A 49 5.26 11.60 -8.99
N PHE A 50 4.09 12.16 -8.69
CA PHE A 50 3.23 12.74 -9.72
C PHE A 50 3.92 13.92 -10.41
N ASP A 51 3.96 13.90 -11.75
CA ASP A 51 4.61 14.95 -12.53
C ASP A 51 3.72 16.21 -12.63
N SER A 52 4.12 17.25 -11.91
CA SER A 52 3.47 18.57 -11.93
C SER A 52 3.39 19.22 -13.33
N SER A 53 4.24 18.82 -14.28
CA SER A 53 4.20 19.32 -15.66
C SER A 53 2.89 18.98 -16.37
N LEU A 54 2.24 17.90 -15.97
CA LEU A 54 0.97 17.42 -16.51
C LEU A 54 -0.22 18.31 -16.13
N LEU A 55 -0.10 19.11 -15.06
CA LEU A 55 -1.17 20.00 -14.58
C LEU A 55 -1.63 21.01 -15.64
N ARG A 56 -0.79 21.32 -16.62
CA ARG A 56 -1.13 22.22 -17.74
C ARG A 56 -2.19 21.64 -18.67
N PHE A 57 -2.30 20.31 -18.72
CA PHE A 57 -3.24 19.58 -19.56
C PHE A 57 -4.40 18.97 -18.76
N LEU A 58 -4.23 18.83 -17.45
CA LEU A 58 -5.20 18.21 -16.56
C LEU A 58 -6.28 19.20 -16.12
N VAL A 59 -7.55 18.82 -16.28
CA VAL A 59 -8.70 19.63 -15.87
C VAL A 59 -9.69 18.82 -15.02
N CYS A 60 -10.46 19.51 -14.18
CA CYS A 60 -11.51 18.89 -13.36
C CYS A 60 -12.63 18.32 -14.25
N PRO A 61 -13.13 17.09 -13.98
CA PRO A 61 -14.22 16.50 -14.75
C PRO A 61 -15.55 17.28 -14.65
N LEU A 62 -15.77 17.99 -13.54
CA LEU A 62 -17.01 18.74 -13.26
C LEU A 62 -16.95 20.18 -13.77
N SER A 63 -15.97 20.96 -13.31
CA SER A 63 -15.87 22.40 -13.61
C SER A 63 -15.07 22.73 -14.86
N LYS A 64 -14.34 21.75 -15.43
CA LYS A 64 -13.41 21.93 -16.56
C LYS A 64 -12.31 22.97 -16.30
N LYS A 65 -12.06 23.32 -15.04
CA LYS A 65 -10.99 24.22 -14.63
C LYS A 65 -9.68 23.48 -14.35
N PRO A 66 -8.54 24.19 -14.40
CA PRO A 66 -7.26 23.63 -13.98
C PRO A 66 -7.30 23.18 -12.51
N LEU A 67 -6.49 22.18 -12.18
CA LEU A 67 -6.35 21.62 -10.83
C LEU A 67 -5.01 22.03 -10.22
N ARG A 68 -4.98 22.17 -8.89
CA ARG A 68 -3.75 22.43 -8.13
C ARG A 68 -3.27 21.13 -7.50
N TYR A 69 -2.02 20.76 -7.74
CA TYR A 69 -1.42 19.61 -7.06
C TYR A 69 -0.92 19.98 -5.66
N GLU A 70 -1.21 19.13 -4.68
CA GLU A 70 -0.69 19.21 -3.32
C GLU A 70 0.25 18.02 -3.07
N ALA A 71 1.55 18.29 -3.03
CA ALA A 71 2.57 17.25 -2.85
C ALA A 71 2.55 16.63 -1.44
N LYS A 72 1.98 17.32 -0.44
CA LYS A 72 1.89 16.82 0.94
C LYS A 72 0.88 15.69 1.08
N THR A 73 -0.27 15.80 0.42
CA THR A 73 -1.37 14.82 0.50
C THR A 73 -1.47 13.94 -0.74
N ASN A 74 -0.69 14.24 -1.79
CA ASN A 74 -0.80 13.61 -3.11
C ASN A 74 -2.23 13.71 -3.68
N GLU A 75 -2.77 14.92 -3.67
CA GLU A 75 -4.13 15.21 -4.13
C GLU A 75 -4.14 16.32 -5.17
N LEU A 76 -5.19 16.32 -5.99
CA LEU A 76 -5.49 17.34 -6.98
C LEU A 76 -6.71 18.13 -6.52
N ILE A 77 -6.47 19.38 -6.15
CA ILE A 77 -7.43 20.28 -5.54
C ILE A 77 -8.11 21.11 -6.61
N ASN A 78 -9.44 21.10 -6.61
CA ASN A 78 -10.26 22.09 -7.27
C ASN A 78 -10.67 23.17 -6.26
N GLU A 79 -10.13 24.38 -6.41
CA GLU A 79 -10.41 25.46 -5.49
C GLU A 79 -11.83 26.02 -5.64
N GLU A 80 -12.43 26.01 -6.84
CA GLU A 80 -13.78 26.54 -7.05
C GLU A 80 -14.84 25.73 -6.32
N LEU A 81 -14.78 24.40 -6.48
CA LEU A 81 -15.74 23.45 -5.89
C LEU A 81 -15.36 23.04 -4.46
N GLY A 82 -14.13 23.32 -4.03
CA GLY A 82 -13.64 22.88 -2.72
C GLY A 82 -13.56 21.36 -2.60
N ILE A 83 -13.11 20.68 -3.66
CA ILE A 83 -12.95 19.21 -3.68
C ILE A 83 -11.51 18.83 -4.02
N ALA A 84 -11.05 17.70 -3.47
CA ALA A 84 -9.75 17.11 -3.69
C ALA A 84 -9.91 15.70 -4.28
N TYR A 85 -9.17 15.42 -5.33
CA TYR A 85 -9.08 14.08 -5.90
C TYR A 85 -7.77 13.40 -5.49
N PRO A 86 -7.80 12.19 -4.91
CA PRO A 86 -6.59 11.50 -4.51
C PRO A 86 -5.82 10.94 -5.71
N ILE A 87 -4.49 10.86 -5.59
CA ILE A 87 -3.61 10.18 -6.54
C ILE A 87 -3.18 8.86 -5.90
N ILE A 88 -3.51 7.74 -6.56
CA ILE A 88 -3.23 6.37 -6.09
C ILE A 88 -2.31 5.71 -7.12
N ASP A 89 -1.15 5.21 -6.70
CA ASP A 89 -0.14 4.60 -7.59
C ASP A 89 0.28 5.52 -8.76
N GLY A 90 0.36 6.82 -8.50
CA GLY A 90 0.66 7.84 -9.52
C GLY A 90 -0.48 8.14 -10.49
N VAL A 91 -1.64 7.48 -10.34
CA VAL A 91 -2.83 7.67 -11.18
C VAL A 91 -3.86 8.56 -10.46
N PRO A 92 -4.28 9.69 -11.07
CA PRO A 92 -5.34 10.52 -10.54
C PRO A 92 -6.70 9.81 -10.53
N ASN A 93 -7.32 9.69 -9.35
CA ASN A 93 -8.68 9.18 -9.24
C ASN A 93 -9.71 10.31 -9.44
N MET A 94 -10.14 10.50 -10.69
CA MET A 94 -11.06 11.57 -11.10
C MET A 94 -12.55 11.20 -10.97
N ILE A 95 -12.92 10.37 -9.99
CA ILE A 95 -14.33 10.00 -9.75
C ILE A 95 -14.98 11.04 -8.82
N PRO A 96 -16.04 11.76 -9.25
CA PRO A 96 -16.71 12.78 -8.44
C PRO A 96 -17.19 12.30 -7.07
N GLN A 97 -17.64 11.05 -6.99
CA GLN A 97 -18.17 10.44 -5.77
C GLN A 97 -17.08 10.07 -4.75
N GLU A 98 -15.85 9.90 -5.21
CA GLU A 98 -14.69 9.57 -4.36
C GLU A 98 -13.85 10.82 -4.03
N ALA A 99 -14.20 11.97 -4.62
CA ALA A 99 -13.57 13.23 -4.32
C ALA A 99 -13.82 13.60 -2.84
N ARG A 100 -12.75 14.00 -2.16
CA ARG A 100 -12.82 14.49 -0.78
C ARG A 100 -13.27 15.94 -0.76
N LEU A 101 -14.20 16.26 0.13
CA LEU A 101 -14.57 17.65 0.39
C LEU A 101 -13.47 18.31 1.21
N ILE A 102 -13.03 19.47 0.73
CA ILE A 102 -12.13 20.35 1.45
C ILE A 102 -13.05 21.44 2.03
N THR A 103 -13.08 21.60 3.35
CA THR A 103 -13.80 22.71 3.97
C THR A 103 -13.19 24.01 3.45
N LYS A 104 -13.88 24.58 2.46
CA LYS A 104 -13.66 25.95 2.04
C LYS A 104 -14.57 26.76 2.95
N ASP A 105 -13.99 27.54 3.85
CA ASP A 105 -14.72 28.51 4.68
C ASP A 105 -15.21 29.67 3.79
N THR A 106 -16.04 29.35 2.79
CA THR A 106 -16.76 30.34 2.01
C THR A 106 -18.16 30.37 2.55
N ASP A 107 -18.39 31.37 3.38
CA ASP A 107 -19.67 31.74 3.98
C ASP A 107 -20.83 31.49 3.01
N THR A 108 -21.69 30.55 3.37
CA THR A 108 -23.06 30.46 2.87
C THR A 108 -23.82 31.70 3.36
N SER A 109 -23.52 32.86 2.76
CA SER A 109 -24.37 34.03 2.85
C SER A 109 -25.59 33.81 1.95
N THR A 110 -26.76 34.12 2.48
CA THR A 110 -28.07 34.14 1.80
C THR A 110 -28.82 32.79 1.74
N THR A 111 -29.35 32.39 2.90
CA THR A 111 -30.68 31.77 2.93
C THR A 111 -31.69 32.88 2.60
N PRO A 112 -32.46 32.82 1.50
CA PRO A 112 -33.58 33.73 1.29
C PRO A 112 -34.63 33.40 2.34
N THR A 113 -34.97 34.40 3.15
CA THR A 113 -36.21 34.44 3.93
C THR A 113 -37.39 34.08 3.04
N GLN A 114 -38.05 32.95 3.32
CA GLN A 114 -39.45 32.70 2.97
C GLN A 114 -40.19 32.82 4.31
N GLY A 115 -41.07 33.78 4.55
CA GLY A 115 -42.21 34.18 3.73
C GLY A 115 -43.44 33.77 4.52
#